data_AF-A0A645APT9-F1
#
_entry.id   AF-A0A645APT9-F1
#
_cell.length_a   1.000
_cell.length_b   1.000
_cell.length_c   1.000
_cell.angle_alpha   90.00
_cell.angle_beta   90.00
_cell.angle_gamma   90.00
#
_symmetry.space_group_name_H-M   'P 1'
#
loop_
_entity.id
_entity.type
_entity.pdbx_description
1 polymer ?
#
loop_
_entity_poly.entity_id
_entity_poly.type
_entity_poly.pdbx_seq_one_letter_code
_entity_poly.pdbx_strand_id
1 'polypeptide(L)'
;MIKIDKNGDSRILIDAYYDSFSYHYGKLLGFIDYNNDFSKNNTGIFTPIYLALNRGLFLPVDKISLPFEKYETGKLLSGNGNPKSKEYNSLTDYALKDNVLEIRIPWALLNVMDPSQKMVMDDLYKYGIKPYSIEGFYSGLIILSEEKKQLINNDMIFYSWNNWEEPQYHERLKKSYYVMKDYYKYISKYFKDKLGE
;
A
#
# COMPACT_ATOMS: atom_id res chain seq x y z
N MET A 1 2.68 -11.24 4.90
CA MET A 1 3.81 -11.07 5.84
C MET A 1 4.33 -9.64 5.75
N ILE A 2 4.60 -8.99 6.87
CA ILE A 2 5.23 -7.66 6.90
C ILE A 2 6.62 -7.83 7.51
N LYS A 3 7.65 -7.42 6.77
CA LYS A 3 9.04 -7.43 7.22
C LYS A 3 9.48 -5.99 7.47
N ILE A 4 9.98 -5.70 8.66
CA ILE A 4 10.64 -4.44 8.99
C ILE A 4 12.12 -4.73 9.22
N ASP A 5 12.99 -4.07 8.47
CA ASP A 5 14.43 -4.28 8.48
C ASP A 5 15.17 -2.97 8.80
N LYS A 6 16.09 -3.02 9.77
CA LYS A 6 16.92 -1.86 10.16
C LYS A 6 17.83 -1.38 9.02
N ASN A 7 18.17 -2.27 8.07
CA ASN A 7 19.11 -2.00 6.99
C ASN A 7 18.44 -1.48 5.71
N GLY A 8 17.14 -1.19 5.73
CA GLY A 8 16.45 -0.50 4.63
C GLY A 8 15.75 -1.39 3.59
N ASP A 9 15.30 -2.58 3.99
CA ASP A 9 14.54 -3.51 3.13
C ASP A 9 13.18 -3.92 3.73
N SER A 10 12.48 -2.94 4.27
CA SER A 10 11.14 -3.12 4.86
C SER A 10 10.08 -3.24 3.76
N ARG A 11 9.24 -4.28 3.84
CA ARG A 11 8.23 -4.57 2.82
C ARG A 11 7.07 -5.42 3.32
N ILE A 12 5.96 -5.34 2.62
CA ILE A 12 4.81 -6.24 2.72
C ILE A 12 4.88 -7.24 1.57
N LEU A 13 4.76 -8.51 1.92
CA LEU A 13 4.69 -9.63 1.01
C LEU A 13 3.34 -10.33 1.17
N ILE A 14 2.82 -10.86 0.08
CA ILE A 14 1.57 -11.61 0.05
C ILE A 14 1.87 -13.10 -0.12
N ASP A 15 1.05 -13.95 0.49
CA ASP A 15 1.10 -15.39 0.16
C ASP A 15 0.71 -15.55 -1.31
N ALA A 16 1.49 -16.32 -2.07
CA ALA A 16 1.33 -16.44 -3.51
C ALA A 16 -0.06 -16.96 -3.93
N TYR A 17 -0.74 -17.73 -3.07
CA TYR A 17 -2.11 -18.18 -3.30
C TYR A 17 -3.12 -17.02 -3.35
N TYR A 18 -2.84 -15.94 -2.62
CA TYR A 18 -3.70 -14.77 -2.51
C TYR A 18 -3.22 -13.58 -3.35
N ASP A 19 -2.17 -13.75 -4.16
CA ASP A 19 -1.64 -12.71 -5.04
C ASP A 19 -2.57 -12.46 -6.25
N SER A 20 -3.44 -11.45 -6.13
CA SER A 20 -4.37 -11.07 -7.19
C SER A 20 -3.67 -10.59 -8.46
N PHE A 21 -2.45 -10.03 -8.35
CA PHE A 21 -1.69 -9.58 -9.52
C PHE A 21 -1.21 -10.78 -10.34
N SER A 22 -0.57 -11.76 -9.69
CA SER A 22 -0.09 -12.98 -10.38
C SER A 22 -1.25 -13.83 -10.89
N TYR A 23 -2.34 -13.92 -10.12
CA TYR A 23 -3.56 -14.59 -10.55
C TYR A 23 -4.17 -13.93 -11.80
N HIS A 24 -4.34 -12.62 -11.81
CA HIS A 24 -5.00 -11.94 -12.92
C HIS A 24 -4.10 -11.85 -14.16
N TYR A 25 -2.91 -11.27 -14.02
CA TYR A 25 -2.04 -10.98 -15.16
C TYR A 25 -1.22 -12.19 -15.63
N GLY A 26 -0.92 -13.14 -14.74
CA GLY A 26 -0.23 -14.38 -15.08
C GLY A 26 -1.20 -15.49 -15.46
N LYS A 27 -2.00 -15.97 -14.50
CA LYS A 27 -2.85 -17.15 -14.71
C LYS A 27 -3.99 -16.93 -15.69
N LEU A 28 -4.74 -15.83 -15.56
CA LEU A 28 -5.94 -15.61 -16.39
C LEU A 28 -5.62 -15.00 -17.74
N LEU A 29 -4.72 -14.02 -17.79
CA LEU A 29 -4.45 -13.24 -19.01
C LEU A 29 -3.18 -13.66 -19.76
N GLY A 30 -2.24 -14.37 -19.10
CA GLY A 30 -0.99 -14.79 -19.74
C GLY A 30 -0.06 -13.66 -20.16
N PHE A 31 -0.13 -12.49 -19.51
CA PHE A 31 0.74 -11.35 -19.79
C PHE A 31 2.10 -11.42 -19.10
N ILE A 32 2.23 -12.26 -18.08
CA ILE A 32 3.49 -12.51 -17.36
C ILE A 32 3.65 -14.01 -17.12
N ASP A 33 4.89 -14.45 -16.89
CA ASP A 33 5.16 -15.82 -16.47
C ASP A 33 4.42 -16.13 -15.17
N TYR A 34 3.79 -17.30 -15.12
CA TYR A 34 3.01 -17.75 -13.98
C TYR A 34 3.58 -19.04 -13.40
N ASN A 35 3.94 -19.00 -12.11
CA ASN A 35 4.37 -20.19 -11.39
C ASN A 35 3.14 -21.01 -10.95
N ASN A 36 3.04 -22.25 -11.43
CA ASN A 36 1.93 -23.16 -11.10
C ASN A 36 1.83 -23.52 -9.61
N ASP A 37 2.90 -23.35 -8.83
CA ASP A 37 2.82 -23.54 -7.37
C ASP A 37 1.98 -22.46 -6.69
N PHE A 38 1.74 -21.31 -7.33
CA PHE A 38 0.91 -20.23 -6.77
C PHE A 38 -0.57 -20.63 -6.66
N SER A 39 -1.03 -21.68 -7.35
CA SER A 39 -2.40 -22.21 -7.17
C SER A 39 -2.52 -23.24 -6.05
N LYS A 40 -1.45 -23.52 -5.31
CA LYS A 40 -1.46 -24.42 -4.17
C LYS A 40 -1.50 -23.60 -2.88
N ASN A 41 -2.48 -23.88 -2.03
CA ASN A 41 -2.60 -23.23 -0.73
C ASN A 41 -1.51 -23.76 0.23
N ASN A 42 -1.07 -22.94 1.18
CA ASN A 42 -0.09 -23.27 2.23
C ASN A 42 1.28 -23.75 1.71
N THR A 43 1.78 -23.16 0.63
CA THR A 43 3.13 -23.47 0.11
C THR A 43 4.24 -22.78 0.89
N GLY A 44 3.92 -21.74 1.67
CA GLY A 44 4.91 -20.88 2.33
C GLY A 44 5.65 -19.94 1.37
N ILE A 45 5.20 -19.84 0.12
CA ILE A 45 5.77 -18.93 -0.88
C ILE A 45 5.14 -17.56 -0.71
N PHE A 46 5.98 -16.57 -0.44
CA PHE A 46 5.58 -15.17 -0.36
C PHE A 46 6.16 -14.37 -1.52
N THR A 47 5.34 -13.55 -2.17
CA THR A 47 5.72 -12.71 -3.31
C THR A 47 5.60 -11.22 -2.97
N PRO A 48 6.40 -10.35 -3.64
CA PRO A 48 6.16 -8.92 -3.59
C PRO A 48 4.80 -8.56 -4.20
N ILE A 49 4.13 -7.59 -3.63
CA ILE A 49 2.86 -7.08 -4.14
C ILE A 49 3.15 -6.12 -5.30
N TYR A 50 2.58 -6.39 -6.47
CA TYR A 50 2.77 -5.58 -7.67
C TYR A 50 1.47 -4.92 -8.13
N LEU A 51 1.60 -3.70 -8.66
CA LEU A 51 0.59 -3.01 -9.44
C LEU A 51 0.99 -3.01 -10.91
N ALA A 52 0.07 -3.39 -11.81
CA ALA A 52 0.29 -3.26 -13.25
C ALA A 52 0.15 -1.77 -13.64
N LEU A 53 1.18 -1.23 -14.27
CA LEU A 53 1.18 0.13 -14.82
C LEU A 53 0.80 0.15 -16.30
N ASN A 54 1.27 -0.85 -17.06
CA ASN A 54 0.98 -0.99 -18.47
C ASN A 54 0.81 -2.47 -18.85
N ARG A 55 -0.10 -2.74 -19.78
CA ARG A 55 -0.20 -4.04 -20.44
C ARG A 55 0.77 -4.02 -21.63
N GLY A 56 1.49 -5.11 -21.87
CA GLY A 56 2.31 -5.21 -23.07
C GLY A 56 1.46 -4.99 -24.32
N LEU A 57 1.90 -4.11 -25.22
CA LEU A 57 1.10 -3.69 -26.38
C LEU A 57 2.00 -3.54 -27.61
N PHE A 58 1.57 -4.10 -28.73
CA PHE A 58 2.18 -3.84 -30.03
C PHE A 58 1.45 -2.72 -30.76
N LEU A 59 2.19 -1.67 -31.14
CA LEU A 59 1.72 -0.54 -31.94
C LEU A 59 1.99 -0.84 -33.42
N PRO A 60 0.97 -1.21 -34.22
CA PRO A 60 1.20 -1.71 -35.58
C PRO A 60 1.69 -0.65 -36.56
N VAL A 61 1.30 0.61 -36.34
CA VAL A 61 1.71 1.75 -37.18
C VAL A 61 3.20 2.03 -36.99
N ASP A 62 3.62 2.14 -35.73
CA ASP A 62 5.00 2.47 -35.37
C ASP A 62 5.93 1.24 -35.35
N LYS A 63 5.35 0.03 -35.41
CA LYS A 63 6.03 -1.26 -35.23
C LYS A 63 6.81 -1.36 -33.92
N ILE A 64 6.29 -0.74 -32.86
CA ILE A 64 6.91 -0.72 -31.53
C ILE A 64 6.14 -1.65 -30.59
N SER A 65 6.87 -2.45 -29.83
CA SER A 65 6.32 -3.24 -28.72
C SER A 65 6.61 -2.53 -27.40
N LEU A 66 5.57 -2.09 -26.70
CA LEU A 66 5.66 -1.61 -25.33
C LEU A 66 5.64 -2.82 -24.37
N PRO A 67 6.60 -2.93 -23.44
CA PRO A 67 6.62 -4.04 -22.49
C PRO A 67 5.49 -3.93 -21.46
N PHE A 68 5.21 -5.04 -20.79
CA PHE A 68 4.40 -5.02 -19.58
C PHE A 68 5.19 -4.29 -18.48
N GLU A 69 4.56 -3.31 -17.82
CA GLU A 69 5.18 -2.54 -16.75
C GLU A 69 4.46 -2.79 -15.44
N LYS A 70 5.24 -2.93 -14.36
CA LYS A 70 4.72 -3.13 -13.00
C LYS A 70 5.55 -2.37 -11.97
N TYR A 71 4.91 -2.08 -10.85
CA TYR A 71 5.51 -1.38 -9.71
C TYR A 71 5.30 -2.17 -8.42
N GLU A 72 6.34 -2.31 -7.60
CA GLU A 72 6.25 -2.99 -6.30
C GLU A 72 5.62 -2.05 -5.27
N THR A 73 4.37 -2.30 -4.88
CA THR A 73 3.62 -1.48 -3.93
C THR A 73 3.84 -1.90 -2.47
N GLY A 74 4.43 -3.08 -2.26
CA GLY A 74 4.73 -3.60 -0.93
C GLY A 74 5.96 -2.97 -0.26
N LYS A 75 6.80 -2.20 -0.97
CA LYS A 75 7.99 -1.56 -0.37
C LYS A 75 7.59 -0.45 0.59
N LEU A 76 8.11 -0.48 1.81
CA LEU A 76 7.75 0.45 2.88
C LEU A 76 8.84 1.51 3.07
N LEU A 77 8.43 2.77 3.15
CA LEU A 77 9.32 3.89 3.39
C LEU A 77 9.34 4.28 4.87
N SER A 78 10.53 4.29 5.48
CA SER A 78 10.71 4.85 6.83
C SER A 78 10.73 6.37 6.80
N GLY A 79 10.27 7.02 7.86
CA GLY A 79 10.45 8.46 8.00
C GLY A 79 9.58 9.07 9.08
N ASN A 80 9.12 10.30 8.83
CA ASN A 80 8.34 11.06 9.79
C ASN A 80 7.04 11.57 9.15
N GLY A 81 5.92 10.93 9.49
CA GLY A 81 4.59 11.32 9.02
C GLY A 81 3.98 12.53 9.75
N ASN A 82 4.67 13.14 10.72
CA ASN A 82 4.14 14.27 11.49
C ASN A 82 4.19 15.58 10.66
N PRO A 83 3.04 16.18 10.28
CA PRO A 83 3.04 17.37 9.43
C PRO A 83 3.64 18.64 10.05
N LYS A 84 3.87 18.64 11.38
CA LYS A 84 4.54 19.73 12.11
C LYS A 84 6.07 19.55 12.16
N SER A 85 6.59 18.39 11.76
CA SER A 85 8.04 18.12 11.73
C SER A 85 8.72 18.84 10.56
N LYS A 86 10.00 19.20 10.75
CA LYS A 86 10.87 19.67 9.65
C LYS A 86 11.19 18.54 8.67
N GLU A 87 11.22 17.30 9.15
CA GLU A 87 11.50 16.08 8.39
C GLU A 87 10.22 15.42 7.84
N TYR A 88 9.10 16.16 7.82
CA TYR A 88 7.81 15.62 7.38
C TYR A 88 7.89 15.04 5.97
N ASN A 89 7.50 13.78 5.84
CA ASN A 89 7.27 13.11 4.58
C ASN A 89 5.88 12.45 4.58
N SER A 90 5.01 12.87 3.66
CA SER A 90 3.65 12.30 3.54
C SER A 90 3.63 10.85 3.05
N LEU A 91 4.73 10.39 2.46
CA LEU A 91 4.91 9.03 1.93
C LEU A 91 5.52 8.07 2.95
N THR A 92 5.72 8.50 4.21
CA THR A 92 6.18 7.60 5.26
C THR A 92 5.12 6.53 5.58
N ASP A 93 5.52 5.27 5.49
CA ASP A 93 4.68 4.12 5.81
C ASP A 93 4.92 3.61 7.23
N TYR A 94 6.14 3.73 7.74
CA TYR A 94 6.45 3.30 9.10
C TYR A 94 7.48 4.20 9.79
N ALA A 95 7.43 4.21 11.12
CA ALA A 95 8.40 4.88 11.98
C ALA A 95 8.68 4.01 13.20
N LEU A 96 9.96 3.91 13.56
CA LEU A 96 10.41 3.27 14.79
C LEU A 96 11.00 4.34 15.69
N LYS A 97 10.49 4.46 16.90
CA LYS A 97 11.07 5.32 17.94
C LYS A 97 11.04 4.58 19.27
N ASP A 98 12.20 4.49 19.90
CA ASP A 98 12.40 3.72 21.12
C ASP A 98 11.90 2.27 20.93
N ASN A 99 10.86 1.87 21.67
CA ASN A 99 10.25 0.53 21.57
C ASN A 99 8.87 0.56 20.88
N VAL A 100 8.54 1.64 20.17
CA VAL A 100 7.25 1.81 19.50
C VAL A 100 7.44 1.80 17.99
N LEU A 101 6.82 0.82 17.33
CA LEU A 101 6.70 0.75 15.88
C LEU A 101 5.30 1.23 15.49
N GLU A 102 5.23 2.31 14.73
CA GLU A 102 4.02 2.73 14.05
C GLU A 102 4.11 2.33 12.58
N ILE A 103 3.06 1.71 12.05
CA ILE A 103 2.95 1.33 10.64
C ILE A 103 1.57 1.73 10.10
N ARG A 104 1.56 2.25 8.87
CA ARG A 104 0.37 2.56 8.09
C ARG A 104 0.30 1.58 6.93
N ILE A 105 -0.80 0.83 6.84
CA ILE A 105 -1.02 -0.16 5.80
C ILE A 105 -2.26 0.22 4.99
N PRO A 106 -2.12 0.55 3.70
CA PRO A 106 -3.27 0.69 2.81
C PRO A 106 -4.09 -0.60 2.74
N TRP A 107 -5.41 -0.48 2.86
CA TRP A 107 -6.36 -1.59 2.79
C TRP A 107 -6.14 -2.53 1.60
N ALA A 108 -5.84 -1.96 0.43
CA ALA A 108 -5.60 -2.72 -0.80
C ALA A 108 -4.40 -3.68 -0.70
N LEU A 109 -3.39 -3.40 0.13
CA LEU A 109 -2.25 -4.31 0.35
C LEU A 109 -2.62 -5.54 1.19
N LEU A 110 -3.80 -5.53 1.81
CA LEU A 110 -4.38 -6.65 2.56
C LEU A 110 -5.53 -7.33 1.79
N ASN A 111 -5.59 -7.13 0.46
CA ASN A 111 -6.68 -7.61 -0.39
C ASN A 111 -8.08 -7.11 -0.01
N VAL A 112 -8.18 -6.06 0.80
CA VAL A 112 -9.47 -5.47 1.14
C VAL A 112 -10.00 -4.68 -0.05
N MET A 113 -11.17 -5.07 -0.53
CA MET A 113 -11.88 -4.41 -1.64
C MET A 113 -12.73 -3.25 -1.13
N ASP A 114 -13.43 -3.48 -0.02
CA ASP A 114 -14.27 -2.47 0.62
C ASP A 114 -14.11 -2.55 2.16
N PRO A 115 -13.29 -1.66 2.75
CA PRO A 115 -13.12 -1.61 4.20
C PRO A 115 -14.38 -1.16 4.93
N SER A 116 -15.33 -0.49 4.27
CA SER A 116 -16.56 0.03 4.88
C SER A 116 -17.51 -1.10 5.32
N GLN A 117 -17.55 -2.17 4.52
CA GLN A 117 -18.38 -3.37 4.75
C GLN A 117 -17.56 -4.64 5.05
N LYS A 118 -16.25 -4.50 5.30
CA LYS A 118 -15.32 -5.61 5.54
C LYS A 118 -15.29 -6.66 4.43
N MET A 119 -15.16 -6.22 3.18
CA MET A 119 -15.09 -7.11 2.02
C MET A 119 -13.66 -7.26 1.53
N VAL A 120 -13.22 -8.50 1.32
CA VAL A 120 -11.87 -8.85 0.84
C VAL A 120 -11.91 -9.75 -0.39
N MET A 121 -10.82 -9.79 -1.14
CA MET A 121 -10.53 -10.91 -2.04
C MET A 121 -9.96 -12.06 -1.22
N ASP A 122 -10.73 -13.13 -1.08
CA ASP A 122 -10.34 -14.33 -0.35
C ASP A 122 -9.82 -15.42 -1.31
N ASP A 123 -10.51 -16.55 -1.46
CA ASP A 123 -10.05 -17.67 -2.29
C ASP A 123 -10.18 -17.39 -3.80
N LEU A 124 -9.08 -16.91 -4.39
CA LEU A 124 -8.97 -16.56 -5.81
C LEU A 124 -9.20 -17.75 -6.74
N TYR A 125 -8.78 -18.96 -6.36
CA TYR A 125 -8.86 -20.14 -7.23
C TYR A 125 -10.21 -20.84 -7.14
N LYS A 126 -10.97 -20.62 -6.05
CA LYS A 126 -12.32 -21.15 -5.89
C LYS A 126 -13.40 -20.19 -6.40
N TYR A 127 -13.28 -18.89 -6.15
CA TYR A 127 -14.33 -17.92 -6.43
C TYR A 127 -13.96 -16.86 -7.48
N GLY A 128 -12.67 -16.75 -7.81
CA GLY A 128 -12.13 -15.65 -8.60
C GLY A 128 -12.04 -14.35 -7.78
N ILE A 129 -11.86 -13.23 -8.48
CA ILE A 129 -11.83 -11.91 -7.86
C ILE A 129 -13.27 -11.48 -7.54
N LYS A 130 -13.72 -11.76 -6.32
CA LYS A 130 -15.05 -11.42 -5.82
C LYS A 130 -14.96 -10.97 -4.35
N PRO A 131 -15.87 -10.07 -3.91
CA PRO A 131 -15.94 -9.67 -2.52
C PRO A 131 -16.40 -10.83 -1.64
N TYR A 132 -15.69 -11.03 -0.54
CA TYR A 132 -16.00 -11.96 0.53
C TYR A 132 -16.01 -11.24 1.87
N SER A 133 -17.07 -11.42 2.67
CA SER A 133 -17.21 -10.73 3.95
C SER A 133 -16.39 -11.42 5.03
N ILE A 134 -15.68 -10.64 5.83
CA ILE A 134 -14.92 -11.10 6.99
C ILE A 134 -15.35 -10.37 8.26
N GLU A 135 -15.08 -10.98 9.40
CA GLU A 135 -15.31 -10.32 10.70
C GLU A 135 -14.14 -9.41 11.11
N GLY A 136 -12.93 -9.71 10.64
CA GLY A 136 -11.71 -8.99 11.02
C GLY A 136 -10.44 -9.74 10.62
N PHE A 137 -9.31 -9.30 11.16
CA PHE A 137 -8.00 -9.90 10.90
C PHE A 137 -7.39 -10.49 12.15
N TYR A 138 -6.69 -11.60 12.00
CA TYR A 138 -5.71 -12.05 12.98
C TYR A 138 -4.34 -11.50 12.60
N SER A 139 -3.63 -10.98 13.58
CA SER A 139 -2.29 -10.43 13.40
C SER A 139 -1.36 -10.98 14.48
N GLY A 140 -0.17 -11.41 14.08
CA GLY A 140 0.89 -11.85 14.99
C GLY A 140 2.17 -11.06 14.74
N LEU A 141 2.97 -10.89 15.79
CA LEU A 141 4.27 -10.24 15.71
C LEU A 141 5.35 -11.23 16.13
N ILE A 142 6.37 -11.33 15.28
CA ILE A 142 7.58 -12.09 15.56
C ILE A 142 8.75 -11.12 15.51
N ILE A 143 9.51 -11.05 16.62
CA ILE A 143 10.75 -10.26 16.68
C ILE A 143 11.92 -11.23 16.55
N LEU A 144 12.80 -10.96 15.58
CA LEU A 144 14.04 -11.71 15.36
C LEU A 144 15.22 -10.85 15.81
N SER A 145 15.94 -11.30 16.84
CA SER A 145 17.20 -10.69 17.27
C SER A 145 18.38 -11.55 16.80
N GLU A 146 19.28 -10.97 15.99
CA GLU A 146 20.51 -11.63 15.55
C GLU A 146 21.41 -12.02 16.74
N GLU A 147 21.44 -11.20 17.80
CA GLU A 147 22.28 -11.42 18.97
C GLU A 147 21.73 -12.48 19.93
N LYS A 148 20.40 -12.53 20.10
CA LYS A 148 19.77 -13.41 21.11
C LYS A 148 19.19 -14.70 20.56
N LYS A 149 19.09 -14.86 19.22
CA LYS A 149 18.32 -15.94 18.56
C LYS A 149 16.94 -16.17 19.21
N GLN A 150 16.36 -15.11 19.78
CA GLN A 150 15.17 -15.21 20.58
C GLN A 150 14.00 -14.84 19.69
N LEU A 151 13.11 -15.81 19.48
CA LEU A 151 11.84 -15.63 18.81
C LEU A 151 10.83 -15.23 19.89
N ILE A 152 10.51 -13.94 19.97
CA ILE A 152 9.33 -13.51 20.74
C ILE A 152 8.15 -13.66 19.79
N ASN A 153 7.36 -14.71 20.00
CA ASN A 153 6.10 -14.95 19.30
C ASN A 153 4.97 -14.66 20.29
N ASN A 154 4.15 -13.67 19.96
CA ASN A 154 2.93 -13.40 20.71
C ASN A 154 1.77 -14.16 20.06
N ASP A 155 0.77 -14.50 20.87
CA ASP A 155 -0.49 -15.02 20.36
C ASP A 155 -1.07 -14.05 19.32
N MET A 156 -1.73 -14.62 18.30
CA MET A 156 -2.39 -13.81 17.30
C MET A 156 -3.51 -12.99 17.94
N ILE A 157 -3.50 -11.68 17.69
CA ILE A 157 -4.51 -10.75 18.16
C ILE A 157 -5.56 -10.60 17.06
N PHE A 158 -6.82 -10.80 17.41
CA PHE A 158 -7.95 -10.50 16.55
C PHE A 158 -8.27 -9.01 16.59
N TYR A 159 -8.39 -8.40 15.42
CA TYR A 159 -8.78 -7.02 15.22
C TYR A 159 -10.00 -6.94 14.31
N SER A 160 -11.01 -6.21 14.75
CA SER A 160 -12.21 -5.88 13.98
C SER A 160 -12.53 -4.39 14.11
N TRP A 161 -13.38 -3.88 13.22
CA TRP A 161 -13.83 -2.49 13.21
C TRP A 161 -15.32 -2.42 12.90
N ASN A 162 -15.98 -1.30 13.21
CA ASN A 162 -17.39 -1.14 12.83
C ASN A 162 -17.53 -0.84 11.35
N ASN A 163 -18.62 -1.28 10.74
CA ASN A 163 -18.98 -0.80 9.40
C ASN A 163 -19.20 0.72 9.47
N TRP A 164 -18.92 1.40 8.38
CA TRP A 164 -19.08 2.84 8.28
C TRP A 164 -19.58 3.21 6.89
N GLU A 165 -20.26 4.35 6.78
CA GLU A 165 -20.59 4.97 5.48
C GLU A 165 -19.60 6.10 5.16
N GLU A 166 -19.15 6.81 6.20
CA GLU A 166 -18.11 7.84 6.11
C GLU A 166 -16.92 7.49 7.03
N PRO A 167 -15.69 7.55 6.51
CA PRO A 167 -14.50 7.31 7.33
C PRO A 167 -14.28 8.48 8.30
N GLN A 168 -13.68 8.20 9.45
CA GLN A 168 -13.21 9.29 10.33
C GLN A 168 -12.06 10.05 9.66
N TYR A 169 -12.22 11.36 9.53
CA TYR A 169 -11.21 12.24 8.97
C TYR A 169 -11.04 13.51 9.80
N HIS A 170 -9.91 14.19 9.60
CA HIS A 170 -9.69 15.53 10.11
C HIS A 170 -9.07 16.38 9.00
N GLU A 171 -9.51 17.63 8.90
CA GLU A 171 -8.99 18.53 7.89
C GLU A 171 -7.74 19.26 8.38
N ARG A 172 -6.86 19.58 7.44
CA ARG A 172 -5.65 20.36 7.68
C ARG A 172 -5.29 21.17 6.46
N LEU A 173 -4.98 22.44 6.67
CA LEU A 173 -4.37 23.28 5.63
C LEU A 173 -2.95 22.77 5.31
N LYS A 174 -2.72 22.43 4.03
CA LYS A 174 -1.39 22.08 3.52
C LYS A 174 -0.50 23.33 3.48
N LYS A 175 0.83 23.14 3.49
CA LYS A 175 1.79 24.25 3.37
C LYS A 175 1.51 25.11 2.11
N SER A 176 1.09 24.48 1.01
CA SER A 176 0.73 25.16 -0.24
C SER A 176 -0.43 26.15 -0.10
N TYR A 177 -1.37 25.94 0.83
CA TYR A 177 -2.46 26.89 1.06
C TYR A 177 -1.93 28.28 1.41
N TYR A 178 -0.96 28.36 2.33
CA TYR A 178 -0.38 29.63 2.75
C TYR A 178 0.43 30.29 1.62
N VAL A 179 1.17 29.49 0.85
CA VAL A 179 1.89 29.96 -0.35
C VAL A 179 0.92 30.60 -1.35
N MET A 180 -0.19 29.91 -1.67
CA MET A 180 -1.20 30.43 -2.59
C MET A 180 -1.90 31.68 -2.01
N LYS A 181 -2.24 31.66 -0.72
CA LYS A 181 -2.88 32.79 -0.04
C LYS A 181 -2.04 34.07 -0.13
N ASP A 182 -0.73 33.95 0.11
CA ASP A 182 0.17 35.09 0.05
C ASP A 182 0.40 35.57 -1.39
N TYR A 183 0.49 34.63 -2.34
CA TYR A 183 0.60 34.98 -3.76
C TYR A 183 -0.65 35.71 -4.29
N TYR A 184 -1.85 35.26 -3.92
CA TYR A 184 -3.09 35.95 -4.30
C TYR A 184 -3.20 37.35 -3.67
N LYS A 185 -2.76 37.52 -2.41
CA LYS A 185 -2.67 38.85 -1.80
C LYS A 185 -1.71 39.76 -2.57
N TYR A 186 -0.55 39.24 -2.96
CA TYR A 186 0.42 39.96 -3.77
C TYR A 186 -0.18 40.40 -5.11
N ILE A 187 -0.82 39.48 -5.84
CA ILE A 187 -1.47 39.78 -7.13
C ILE A 187 -2.57 40.84 -6.96
N SER A 188 -3.44 40.69 -5.96
CA SER A 188 -4.51 41.64 -5.72
C SER A 188 -3.98 43.04 -5.43
N LYS A 189 -2.92 43.16 -4.64
CA LYS A 189 -2.24 44.43 -4.39
C LYS A 189 -1.61 44.99 -5.66
N TYR A 190 -0.87 44.17 -6.41
CA TYR A 190 -0.23 44.57 -7.67
C TYR A 190 -1.22 45.19 -8.65
N PHE A 191 -2.39 44.56 -8.85
CA PHE A 191 -3.41 45.08 -9.75
C PHE A 191 -4.08 46.35 -9.23
N LYS A 192 -4.36 46.46 -7.93
CA LYS A 192 -4.87 47.73 -7.34
C LYS A 192 -3.90 48.88 -7.55
N ASP A 193 -2.61 48.65 -7.33
CA ASP A 193 -1.58 49.69 -7.46
C ASP A 193 -1.30 50.07 -8.93
N LYS A 194 -1.54 49.17 -9.90
CA LYS A 194 -1.25 49.38 -11.34
C LYS A 194 -2.44 49.79 -12.21
N LEU A 195 -3.64 49.31 -11.90
CA LEU A 195 -4.82 49.50 -12.76
C LEU A 195 -5.83 50.50 -12.20
N GLY A 196 -5.69 50.93 -10.95
CA GLY A 196 -6.52 51.98 -10.36
C GLY A 196 -8.02 51.69 -10.49
N GLU A 197 -8.51 50.71 -9.75
CA GLU A 197 -9.89 50.77 -9.26
C GLU A 197 -9.92 51.46 -7.91
#